data_AF-A0A3D8YSN9-F1
#
_entry.id   AF-A0A3D8YSN9-F1
#
_cell.length_a   1.000
_cell.length_b   1.000
_cell.length_c   1.000
_cell.angle_alpha   90.00
_cell.angle_beta   90.00
_cell.angle_gamma   90.00
#
_symmetry.space_group_name_H-M   'P 1'
#
loop_
_entity.id
_entity.type
_entity.pdbx_description
1 polymer ?
#
loop_
_entity_poly.entity_id
_entity_poly.type
_entity_poly.pdbx_seq_one_letter_code
_entity_poly.pdbx_strand_id
1 'polypeptide(L)'
;MKKKELFFIPLVTLVTLMSLGACADESSEYIIYGNHENMSETSKDYLINCLDDRGIEFKLDAQKNILIQKRDNDMAVASCS
;
A
#
# COMPACT_ATOMS: atom_id res chain seq x y z
N MET A 1 36.74 0.56 -51.98
CA MET A 1 36.24 -0.55 -51.13
C MET A 1 36.85 -0.43 -49.73
N LYS A 2 36.01 -0.32 -48.69
CA LYS A 2 36.20 -0.77 -47.29
C LYS A 2 35.04 -0.20 -46.46
N LYS A 3 33.90 -0.92 -46.45
CA LYS A 3 32.81 -0.70 -45.50
C LYS A 3 33.30 -1.30 -44.17
N LYS A 4 33.72 -0.46 -43.23
CA LYS A 4 34.04 -0.91 -41.88
C LYS A 4 32.77 -0.97 -41.06
N GLU A 5 32.62 -2.11 -40.43
CA GLU A 5 31.54 -2.49 -39.54
C GLU A 5 31.45 -1.54 -38.35
N LEU A 6 30.22 -1.20 -37.97
CA LEU A 6 29.92 -0.64 -36.65
C LEU A 6 28.66 -1.34 -36.13
N PHE A 7 28.77 -2.65 -35.94
CA PHE A 7 27.83 -3.51 -35.21
C PHE A 7 27.97 -3.31 -33.68
N PHE A 8 27.99 -2.06 -33.20
CA PHE A 8 28.29 -1.74 -31.79
C PHE A 8 27.13 -1.05 -31.04
N ILE A 9 25.92 -1.09 -31.59
CA ILE A 9 24.80 -0.30 -31.06
C ILE A 9 23.77 -1.09 -30.21
N PRO A 10 23.62 -2.44 -30.24
CA PRO A 10 22.49 -3.05 -29.52
C PRO A 10 22.78 -3.41 -28.05
N LEU A 11 24.01 -3.27 -27.55
CA LEU A 11 24.37 -3.79 -26.22
C LEU A 11 24.04 -2.83 -25.06
N VAL A 12 24.01 -1.52 -25.31
CA VAL A 12 23.81 -0.52 -24.24
C VAL A 12 22.33 -0.35 -23.88
N THR A 13 21.41 -0.74 -24.76
CA THR A 13 19.95 -0.65 -24.52
C THR A 13 19.40 -1.78 -23.65
N LEU A 14 20.16 -2.84 -23.36
CA LEU A 14 19.66 -3.99 -22.59
C LEU A 14 19.77 -3.79 -21.07
N VAL A 15 20.71 -2.95 -20.60
CA VAL A 15 20.99 -2.78 -19.16
C VAL A 15 20.04 -1.80 -18.48
N THR A 16 19.50 -0.82 -19.21
CA THR A 16 18.57 0.19 -18.66
C THR A 16 17.14 -0.32 -18.46
N LEU A 17 16.74 -1.44 -19.06
CA LEU A 17 15.41 -2.01 -18.83
C LEU A 17 15.29 -2.77 -17.49
N MET A 18 16.40 -3.11 -16.84
CA MET A 18 16.37 -3.89 -15.59
C MET A 18 16.09 -3.06 -14.33
N SER A 19 16.12 -1.72 -14.42
CA SER A 19 15.88 -0.84 -13.26
C SER A 19 14.41 -0.43 -13.06
N LEU A 20 13.47 -0.93 -13.88
CA LEU A 20 12.04 -0.59 -13.80
C LEU A 20 11.18 -1.66 -13.11
N GLY A 21 11.76 -2.79 -12.70
CA GLY A 21 11.00 -3.92 -12.17
C GLY A 21 11.42 -4.31 -10.76
N ALA A 22 10.96 -3.56 -9.74
CA ALA A 22 10.70 -4.07 -8.38
C ALA A 22 10.23 -2.95 -7.42
N CYS A 23 9.13 -2.29 -7.72
CA CYS A 23 8.19 -1.97 -6.64
C CYS A 23 7.01 -2.90 -6.87
N ALA A 24 7.16 -4.15 -6.41
CA ALA A 24 6.07 -5.10 -6.41
C ALA A 24 4.97 -4.49 -5.54
N ASP A 25 3.82 -4.29 -6.17
CA ASP A 25 2.54 -3.86 -5.60
C ASP A 25 2.40 -4.45 -4.19
N GLU A 26 2.63 -3.62 -3.16
CA GLU A 26 2.20 -3.96 -1.82
C GLU A 26 0.68 -4.03 -1.89
N SER A 27 0.19 -5.27 -2.05
CA SER A 27 -1.19 -5.70 -1.86
C SER A 27 -2.03 -4.59 -1.23
N SER A 28 -2.71 -3.82 -2.09
CA SER A 28 -3.68 -2.78 -1.72
C SER A 28 -4.98 -3.40 -1.19
N GLU A 29 -4.86 -4.54 -0.50
CA GLU A 29 -5.94 -5.28 0.12
C GLU A 29 -6.36 -4.55 1.39
N TYR A 30 -7.61 -4.10 1.43
CA TYR A 30 -8.21 -3.52 2.62
C TYR A 30 -8.90 -4.62 3.43
N ILE A 31 -8.76 -4.57 4.75
CA ILE A 31 -9.40 -5.48 5.70
C ILE A 31 -10.32 -4.70 6.64
N ILE A 32 -11.36 -5.36 7.15
CA ILE A 32 -12.23 -4.79 8.20
C ILE A 32 -11.48 -4.84 9.52
N TYR A 33 -11.16 -3.67 10.07
CA TYR A 33 -10.53 -3.52 11.37
C TYR A 33 -11.55 -3.23 12.47
N GLY A 34 -12.51 -2.34 12.19
CA GLY A 34 -13.59 -1.98 13.13
C GLY A 34 -14.96 -2.23 12.53
N ASN A 35 -15.73 -3.16 13.10
CA ASN A 35 -17.11 -3.41 12.69
C ASN A 35 -18.07 -2.41 13.37
N HIS A 36 -18.84 -1.66 12.58
CA HIS A 36 -19.75 -0.62 13.07
C HIS A 36 -20.86 -1.17 13.97
N GLU A 37 -21.44 -2.33 13.64
CA GLU A 37 -22.56 -2.90 14.40
C GLU A 37 -22.16 -3.32 15.82
N ASN A 38 -20.87 -3.61 16.02
CA ASN A 38 -20.32 -4.07 17.30
C ASN A 38 -19.63 -2.95 18.09
N MET A 39 -19.74 -1.69 17.65
CA MET A 39 -18.96 -0.58 18.20
C MET A 39 -19.85 0.63 18.47
N SER A 40 -19.74 1.18 19.69
CA SER A 40 -20.38 2.46 20.02
C SER A 40 -19.77 3.61 19.21
N GLU A 41 -20.53 4.68 18.96
CA GLU A 41 -20.01 5.87 18.25
C GLU A 41 -18.77 6.46 18.95
N THR A 42 -18.74 6.49 20.29
CA THR A 42 -17.57 6.98 21.04
C THR A 42 -16.34 6.10 20.82
N SER A 43 -16.51 4.78 20.80
CA SER A 43 -15.41 3.85 20.51
C SER A 43 -14.92 3.99 19.07
N LYS A 44 -15.85 4.27 18.15
CA LYS A 44 -15.54 4.51 16.74
C LYS A 44 -14.73 5.78 16.55
N ASP A 45 -15.13 6.87 17.19
CA ASP A 45 -14.39 8.14 17.15
C ASP A 45 -13.00 7.99 17.75
N TYR A 46 -12.88 7.29 18.88
CA TYR A 46 -11.58 6.99 19.48
C TYR A 46 -10.67 6.22 18.53
N LEU A 47 -11.21 5.18 17.88
CA LEU A 47 -10.46 4.37 16.94
C LEU A 47 -10.02 5.18 15.72
N ILE A 48 -10.91 5.97 15.13
CA ILE A 48 -10.59 6.86 14.00
C ILE A 48 -9.47 7.83 14.37
N ASN A 49 -9.56 8.48 15.53
CA ASN A 49 -8.53 9.40 15.99
C ASN A 49 -7.19 8.70 16.22
N CYS A 50 -7.20 7.50 16.79
CA CYS A 50 -5.98 6.72 16.97
C CYS A 50 -5.31 6.37 15.63
N LEU A 51 -6.09 5.94 14.63
CA LEU A 51 -5.56 5.62 13.30
C LEU A 51 -4.97 6.87 12.63
N ASP A 52 -5.63 8.02 12.75
CA ASP A 52 -5.16 9.30 12.20
C ASP A 52 -3.86 9.77 12.88
N ASP A 53 -3.79 9.73 14.22
CA ASP A 53 -2.60 10.07 15.02
C ASP A 53 -1.39 9.19 14.66
N ARG A 54 -1.63 7.95 14.24
CA ARG A 54 -0.59 6.99 13.83
C ARG A 54 -0.26 7.06 12.33
N GLY A 55 -0.97 7.89 11.57
CA GLY A 55 -0.80 8.00 10.12
C GLY A 55 -1.22 6.74 9.36
N ILE A 56 -2.15 5.95 9.91
CA ILE A 56 -2.69 4.76 9.26
C ILE A 56 -3.85 5.18 8.36
N GLU A 57 -3.72 4.91 7.05
CA GLU A 57 -4.80 5.20 6.11
C GLU A 57 -6.01 4.29 6.38
N PHE A 58 -7.19 4.89 6.54
CA PHE A 58 -8.44 4.17 6.73
C PHE A 58 -9.55 4.67 5.80
N LYS A 59 -10.52 3.79 5.54
CA LYS A 59 -11.73 4.07 4.75
C LYS A 59 -12.97 3.55 5.48
N LEU A 60 -14.13 4.08 5.12
CA LEU A 60 -15.41 3.56 5.57
C LEU A 60 -16.10 2.83 4.42
N ASP A 61 -16.59 1.62 4.68
CA ASP A 61 -17.42 0.90 3.71
C ASP A 61 -18.89 1.38 3.73
N ALA A 62 -19.74 0.76 2.91
CA ALA A 62 -21.17 1.11 2.85
C ALA A 62 -21.93 0.86 4.17
N GLN A 63 -21.42 -0.03 5.02
CA GLN A 63 -21.94 -0.34 6.36
C GLN A 63 -21.28 0.50 7.44
N LYS A 64 -20.42 1.46 7.05
CA LYS A 64 -19.62 2.32 7.92
C LYS A 64 -18.60 1.56 8.79
N ASN A 65 -18.21 0.35 8.38
CA ASN A 65 -17.08 -0.35 8.99
C ASN A 65 -15.77 0.37 8.64
N ILE A 66 -14.81 0.33 9.55
CA ILE A 66 -13.48 0.90 9.38
C ILE A 66 -12.60 -0.13 8.68
N LEU A 67 -12.14 0.23 7.48
CA LEU A 67 -11.22 -0.53 6.65
C LEU A 67 -9.82 0.07 6.76
N ILE A 68 -8.80 -0.77 6.93
CA ILE A 68 -7.39 -0.36 6.85
C ILE A 68 -6.66 -1.20 5.81
N GLN A 69 -5.49 -0.77 5.36
CA GLN A 69 -4.66 -1.62 4.51
C GLN A 69 -4.13 -2.80 5.32
N LYS A 70 -4.12 -3.99 4.72
CA LYS A 70 -3.66 -5.22 5.37
C LYS A 70 -2.23 -5.12 5.91
N ARG A 71 -1.36 -4.40 5.20
CA ARG A 71 0.03 -4.13 5.63
C ARG A 71 0.12 -3.35 6.95
N ASP A 72 -0.90 -2.55 7.26
CA ASP A 72 -0.95 -1.70 8.46
C ASP A 72 -1.62 -2.40 9.65
N ASN A 73 -2.11 -3.64 9.47
CA ASN A 73 -2.83 -4.38 10.50
C ASN A 73 -2.05 -4.52 11.80
N ASP A 74 -0.79 -4.95 11.73
CA ASP A 74 0.01 -5.22 12.93
C ASP A 74 0.30 -3.92 13.70
N MET A 75 0.52 -2.82 12.98
CA MET A 75 0.71 -1.50 13.57
C MET A 75 -0.57 -0.96 14.20
N ALA A 76 -1.72 -1.14 13.53
CA ALA A 76 -3.03 -0.77 14.05
C ALA A 76 -3.34 -1.53 15.34
N VAL A 77 -3.14 -2.86 15.34
CA VAL A 77 -3.33 -3.70 16.54
C VAL A 77 -2.41 -3.26 17.67
N ALA A 78 -1.13 -2.99 17.41
CA ALA A 78 -0.21 -2.57 18.45
C ALA A 78 -0.52 -1.18 19.04
N SER A 79 -1.19 -0.31 18.29
CA SER A 79 -1.34 1.10 18.64
C SER A 79 -2.75 1.50 19.06
N CYS A 80 -3.78 0.81 18.56
CA CYS A 80 -5.18 1.24 18.59
C CYS A 80 -6.15 0.13 19.04
N SER A 81 -5.67 -0.93 19.69
CA SER A 81 -6.50 -2.00 20.30
C SER A 81 -6.89 -1.68 21.74
#